data_AF-A0AAU6CGD3-F1
#
_entry.id   AF-A0AAU6CGD3-F1
#
_cell.length_a   1.000
_cell.length_b   1.000
_cell.length_c   1.000
_cell.angle_alpha   90.00
_cell.angle_beta   90.00
_cell.angle_gamma   90.00
#
_symmetry.space_group_name_H-M   'P 1'
#
loop_
_entity.id
_entity.type
_entity.pdbx_description
1 polymer ?
#
loop_
_entity_poly.entity_id
_entity_poly.type
_entity_poly.pdbx_seq_one_letter_code
_entity_poly.pdbx_strand_id
1 'polypeptide(L)'
;MTSLSTTLVAARDQAQALVRDLAATGQPVLFADFPTGETCCWCNCPAAAPDTVACGGCTRPAETVLRLYREGAETDIWPVCAGHLDDARHLIAIYASTAPG
;
A
#
# COMPACT_ATOMS: atom_id res chain seq x y z
N MET A 1 18.15 -19.05 -16.22
CA MET A 1 17.45 -18.82 -14.95
C MET A 1 16.33 -17.80 -15.19
N THR A 2 15.21 -18.20 -15.78
CA THR A 2 14.20 -17.22 -16.28
C THR A 2 12.73 -17.62 -16.00
N SER A 3 12.41 -18.91 -15.87
CA SER A 3 11.02 -19.35 -15.62
C SER A 3 10.45 -19.01 -14.24
N LEU A 4 11.30 -18.85 -13.22
CA LEU A 4 10.85 -18.48 -11.87
C LEU A 4 10.30 -17.04 -11.82
N SER A 5 10.81 -16.14 -12.67
CA SER A 5 10.39 -14.74 -12.70
C SER A 5 9.01 -14.57 -13.36
N THR A 6 8.73 -15.27 -14.46
CA THR A 6 7.44 -15.13 -15.19
C THR A 6 6.26 -15.66 -14.38
N THR A 7 6.46 -16.75 -13.64
CA THR A 7 5.42 -17.34 -12.79
C THR A 7 5.05 -16.39 -11.64
N LEU A 8 6.05 -15.74 -11.02
CA LEU A 8 5.83 -14.76 -9.96
C LEU A 8 5.11 -13.51 -10.47
N VAL A 9 5.48 -13.01 -11.66
CA VAL A 9 4.79 -11.89 -12.31
C VAL A 9 3.33 -12.25 -12.60
N ALA A 10 3.07 -13.41 -13.21
CA ALA A 10 1.72 -13.86 -13.50
C ALA A 10 0.86 -14.05 -12.22
N ALA A 11 1.44 -14.60 -11.15
CA ALA A 11 0.75 -14.76 -9.88
C ALA A 11 0.45 -13.41 -9.22
N ARG A 12 1.37 -12.44 -9.30
CA ARG A 12 1.17 -11.07 -8.84
C ARG A 12 0.04 -10.38 -9.62
N ASP A 13 0.03 -10.49 -10.94
CA ASP A 13 -0.98 -9.89 -11.80
C ASP A 13 -2.37 -10.50 -11.52
N GLN A 14 -2.44 -11.82 -11.30
CA GLN A 14 -3.67 -12.50 -10.88
C GLN A 14 -4.14 -12.03 -9.49
N ALA A 15 -3.24 -11.87 -8.53
CA ALA A 15 -3.58 -11.37 -7.21
C ALA A 15 -4.10 -9.92 -7.28
N GLN A 16 -3.48 -9.06 -8.10
CA GLN A 16 -3.94 -7.69 -8.33
C GLN A 16 -5.31 -7.64 -9.02
N ALA A 17 -5.58 -8.53 -9.98
CA ALA A 17 -6.90 -8.64 -10.60
C ALA A 17 -7.98 -9.00 -9.57
N LEU A 18 -7.73 -10.02 -8.74
CA LEU A 18 -8.65 -10.40 -7.66
C LEU A 18 -8.91 -9.26 -6.67
N VAL A 19 -7.87 -8.50 -6.31
CA VAL A 19 -8.00 -7.35 -5.42
C VAL A 19 -8.90 -6.27 -6.03
N ARG A 20 -8.79 -6.00 -7.33
CA ARG A 20 -9.69 -5.06 -8.03
C ARG A 20 -11.12 -5.56 -8.02
N ASP A 21 -11.35 -6.83 -8.30
CA ASP A 21 -12.69 -7.44 -8.28
C ASP A 21 -13.32 -7.36 -6.88
N LEU A 22 -12.53 -7.61 -5.83
CA LEU A 22 -12.99 -7.44 -4.45
C LEU A 22 -13.29 -5.98 -4.13
N ALA A 23 -12.42 -5.04 -4.54
CA ALA A 23 -12.63 -3.62 -4.31
C ALA A 23 -13.88 -3.07 -5.03
N ALA A 24 -14.25 -3.66 -6.18
CA ALA A 24 -15.47 -3.32 -6.90
C ALA A 24 -16.76 -3.70 -6.14
N THR A 25 -16.68 -4.54 -5.09
CA THR A 25 -17.81 -4.85 -4.21
C THR A 25 -18.14 -3.73 -3.20
N GLY A 26 -17.39 -2.63 -3.24
CA GLY A 26 -17.56 -1.48 -2.34
C GLY A 26 -16.80 -1.60 -1.02
N GLN A 27 -16.03 -2.67 -0.81
CA GLN A 27 -15.12 -2.80 0.32
C GLN A 27 -13.71 -2.33 -0.08
N PRO A 28 -13.07 -1.44 0.68
CA PRO A 28 -11.67 -1.09 0.42
C PRO A 28 -10.77 -2.31 0.64
N VAL A 29 -9.84 -2.55 -0.29
CA VAL A 29 -8.89 -3.67 -0.21
C VAL A 29 -7.46 -3.16 -0.22
N LEU A 30 -6.68 -3.57 0.78
CA LEU A 30 -5.26 -3.28 0.87
C LEU A 30 -4.43 -4.44 0.31
N PHE A 31 -3.62 -4.15 -0.70
CA PHE A 31 -2.71 -5.12 -1.31
C PHE A 31 -1.26 -4.79 -0.96
N ALA A 32 -0.51 -5.79 -0.48
CA ALA A 32 0.91 -5.67 -0.21
C ALA A 32 1.71 -6.19 -1.40
N ASP A 33 2.55 -5.33 -1.96
CA ASP A 33 3.35 -5.58 -3.15
C ASP A 33 4.85 -5.40 -2.85
N PHE A 34 5.69 -5.84 -3.80
CA PHE A 34 7.13 -5.67 -3.72
C PHE A 34 7.54 -4.26 -4.19
N PRO A 35 8.50 -3.62 -3.50
CA PRO A 35 9.08 -2.36 -3.96
C PRO A 35 9.97 -2.57 -5.18
N THR A 36 10.03 -1.56 -6.05
CA THR A 36 10.90 -1.48 -7.23
C THR A 36 12.04 -0.46 -7.08
N GLY A 37 12.31 0.00 -5.86
CA GLY A 37 13.37 0.94 -5.52
C GLY A 37 12.88 2.20 -4.78
N GLU A 38 11.63 2.19 -4.33
CA GLU A 38 11.02 3.32 -3.61
C GLU A 38 11.62 3.47 -2.21
N THR A 39 11.53 4.69 -1.68
CA THR A 39 11.88 5.00 -0.29
C THR A 39 10.61 5.03 0.56
N CYS A 40 10.75 4.74 1.85
CA CYS A 40 9.63 4.74 2.77
C CYS A 40 8.96 6.13 2.83
N CYS A 41 7.71 6.23 2.38
CA CYS A 41 6.94 7.47 2.39
C CYS A 41 6.16 7.69 3.68
N TRP A 42 6.27 6.76 4.65
CA TRP A 42 5.46 6.74 5.86
C TRP A 42 5.51 8.05 6.64
N CYS A 43 6.71 8.64 6.70
CA CYS A 43 6.93 9.89 7.38
C CYS A 43 6.93 11.10 6.43
N ASN A 44 6.31 10.96 5.25
CA ASN A 44 6.13 12.02 4.26
C ASN A 44 4.65 12.45 4.25
N CYS A 45 4.06 12.61 5.44
CA CYS A 45 2.68 13.02 5.56
C CYS A 45 2.50 14.45 5.03
N PRO A 46 1.40 14.75 4.31
CA PRO A 46 0.99 16.13 4.12
C PRO A 46 0.84 16.79 5.49
N ALA A 47 1.24 18.05 5.63
CA ALA A 47 1.24 18.79 6.90
C ALA A 47 -0.12 18.89 7.62
N ALA A 48 -1.20 18.35 7.01
CA ALA A 48 -2.54 18.25 7.56
C ALA A 48 -2.85 16.91 8.26
N ALA A 49 -1.88 15.99 8.38
CA ALA A 49 -2.07 14.76 9.15
C ALA A 49 -2.19 15.09 10.66
N PRO A 50 -3.12 14.44 11.40
CA PRO A 50 -3.33 14.72 12.82
C PRO A 50 -2.04 14.51 13.63
N ASP A 51 -1.78 15.42 14.59
CA ASP A 51 -0.57 15.55 15.43
C ASP A 51 -0.14 14.30 16.22
N THR A 52 -0.92 13.21 16.15
CA THR A 52 -0.69 11.98 16.92
C THR A 52 0.38 11.07 16.34
N VAL A 53 0.95 11.37 15.17
CA VAL A 53 1.96 10.52 14.50
C VAL A 53 3.19 11.36 14.18
N ALA A 54 4.32 11.03 14.82
CA ALA A 54 5.58 11.75 14.61
C ALA A 54 6.07 11.58 13.16
N CYS A 55 5.74 12.56 12.31
CA CYS A 55 6.13 12.64 10.92
C CYS A 55 7.54 13.26 10.80
N GLY A 56 8.54 12.48 10.34
CA GLY A 56 9.94 12.92 10.24
C GLY A 56 10.77 12.40 9.05
N GLY A 57 10.19 12.13 7.87
CA GLY A 57 10.94 11.78 6.65
C GLY A 57 11.83 10.52 6.74
N CYS A 58 11.23 9.32 6.69
CA CYS A 58 11.95 8.06 6.82
C CYS A 58 12.85 7.83 5.62
N THR A 59 14.16 7.90 5.81
CA THR A 59 15.16 7.70 4.75
C THR A 59 15.44 6.23 4.41
N ARG A 60 14.79 5.30 5.11
CA ARG A 60 14.95 3.86 4.89
C ARG A 60 14.35 3.42 3.55
N PRO A 61 14.94 2.43 2.88
CA PRO A 61 14.34 1.83 1.69
C PRO A 61 12.97 1.24 2.03
N ALA A 62 12.02 1.30 1.10
CA ALA A 62 10.80 0.55 1.24
C ALA A 62 11.10 -0.95 1.08
N GLU A 63 10.43 -1.75 1.90
CA GLU A 63 10.46 -3.23 1.82
C GLU A 63 9.10 -3.77 1.38
N THR A 64 8.06 -2.95 1.43
CA THR A 64 6.70 -3.29 1.00
C THR A 64 6.05 -2.06 0.40
N VAL A 65 5.26 -2.23 -0.65
CA VAL A 65 4.39 -1.20 -1.21
C VAL A 65 2.95 -1.58 -0.90
N LEU A 66 2.28 -0.79 -0.07
CA LEU A 66 0.86 -0.97 0.21
C LEU A 66 0.06 -0.20 -0.83
N ARG A 67 -0.87 -0.87 -1.52
CA ARG A 67 -1.75 -0.28 -2.53
C ARG A 67 -3.19 -0.40 -2.07
N LEU A 68 -3.91 0.71 -1.95
CA LEU A 68 -5.33 0.71 -1.58
C LEU A 68 -6.18 0.75 -2.85
N TYR A 69 -7.10 -0.20 -2.95
CA TYR A 69 -8.10 -0.26 -3.99
C TYR A 69 -9.48 0.09 -3.43
N ARG A 70 -10.21 0.94 -4.18
CA ARG A 70 -11.63 1.27 -3.93
C ARG A 70 -12.35 1.26 -5.28
N GLU A 71 -13.58 0.76 -5.30
CA GLU A 71 -14.42 0.76 -6.50
C GLU A 71 -13.73 0.15 -7.74
N GLY A 72 -12.85 -0.84 -7.52
CA GLY A 72 -12.08 -1.51 -8.58
C GLY A 72 -10.84 -0.75 -9.08
N ALA A 73 -10.55 0.44 -8.56
CA ALA A 73 -9.41 1.26 -8.94
C ALA A 73 -8.36 1.36 -7.83
N GLU A 74 -7.09 1.50 -8.21
CA GLU A 74 -6.03 1.89 -7.28
C GLU A 74 -6.21 3.37 -6.94
N THR A 75 -6.28 3.68 -5.66
CA THR A 75 -6.54 5.05 -5.17
C THR A 75 -5.31 5.69 -4.56
N ASP A 76 -4.53 4.91 -3.82
CA ASP A 76 -3.37 5.40 -3.07
C ASP A 76 -2.28 4.33 -2.98
N ILE A 77 -1.03 4.77 -2.86
CA ILE A 77 0.17 3.92 -2.81
C ILE A 77 1.08 4.40 -1.68
N TRP A 78 1.47 3.50 -0.78
CA TRP A 78 2.40 3.78 0.31
C TRP A 78 3.56 2.78 0.33
N PRO A 79 4.73 3.16 -0.22
CA PRO A 79 5.97 2.45 0.04
C PRO A 79 6.38 2.59 1.50
N VAL A 80 6.61 1.48 2.20
CA VAL A 80 6.91 1.44 3.63
C VAL A 80 8.09 0.51 3.92
N CYS A 81 8.96 0.91 4.85
CA CYS A 81 10.02 0.06 5.38
C CYS A 81 9.47 -0.89 6.46
N ALA A 82 10.21 -1.94 6.80
CA ALA A 82 9.76 -2.94 7.78
C ALA A 82 9.36 -2.31 9.13
N GLY A 83 10.09 -1.30 9.59
CA GLY A 83 9.81 -0.67 10.89
C GLY A 83 8.58 0.24 10.93
N HIS A 84 7.90 0.48 9.81
CA HIS A 84 6.66 1.27 9.75
C HIS A 84 5.48 0.49 9.16
N LEU A 85 5.67 -0.79 8.85
CA LEU A 85 4.67 -1.59 8.13
C LEU A 85 3.37 -1.76 8.93
N ASP A 86 3.48 -2.04 10.24
CA ASP A 86 2.29 -2.31 11.07
C ASP A 86 1.54 -1.02 11.44
N ASP A 87 2.27 0.09 11.64
CA ASP A 87 1.66 1.42 11.78
C ASP A 87 0.93 1.81 10.48
N ALA A 88 1.53 1.49 9.33
CA ALA A 88 0.93 1.71 8.02
C ALA A 88 -0.38 0.99 7.81
N ARG A 89 -0.41 -0.31 8.11
CA ARG A 89 -1.64 -1.09 8.02
C ARG A 89 -2.74 -0.52 8.90
N HIS A 90 -2.42 -0.13 10.14
CA HIS A 90 -3.40 0.43 11.05
C HIS A 90 -3.97 1.76 10.58
N LEU A 91 -3.14 2.76 10.24
CA LEU A 91 -3.70 4.06 9.81
C LEU A 91 -4.38 3.97 8.46
N ILE A 92 -3.87 3.16 7.52
CA ILE A 92 -4.53 2.99 6.22
C ILE A 92 -5.90 2.34 6.40
N ALA A 93 -6.05 1.38 7.32
CA ALA A 93 -7.36 0.80 7.65
C ALA A 93 -8.33 1.85 8.20
N ILE A 94 -7.87 2.74 9.10
CA ILE A 94 -8.67 3.86 9.61
C ILE A 94 -9.05 4.80 8.47
N TYR A 95 -8.08 5.27 7.69
CA TYR A 95 -8.29 6.14 6.52
C TYR A 95 -9.28 5.54 5.51
N ALA A 96 -9.15 4.25 5.23
CA ALA A 96 -10.05 3.51 4.35
C ALA A 96 -11.49 3.47 4.89
N SER A 97 -11.67 3.44 6.21
CA SER A 97 -12.99 3.45 6.85
C SER A 97 -13.63 4.83 6.96
N THR A 98 -12.86 5.91 6.88
CA THR A 98 -13.35 7.28 7.12
C THR A 98 -13.41 8.18 5.89
N ALA A 99 -12.62 7.91 4.84
CA ALA A 99 -12.63 8.73 3.65
C ALA A 99 -13.81 8.36 2.73
N PRO A 100 -14.58 9.34 2.22
CA PRO A 100 -15.66 9.08 1.27
C PRO A 100 -15.13 8.36 0.01
N GLY A 101 -15.97 7.49 -0.56
CA GLY A 101 -15.73 6.83 -1.85
C GLY A 101 -15.68 7.85 -2.98
#